data_AF-A0A195DD04-F1
#
_entry.id   AF-A0A195DD04-F1
#
_cell.length_a   1.000
_cell.length_b   1.000
_cell.length_c   1.000
_cell.angle_alpha   90.00
_cell.angle_beta   90.00
_cell.angle_gamma   90.00
#
_symmetry.space_group_name_H-M   'P 1'
#
loop_
_entity.id
_entity.type
_entity.pdbx_description
1 polymer ?
#
loop_
_entity_poly.entity_id
_entity_poly.type
_entity_poly.pdbx_seq_one_letter_code
_entity_poly.pdbx_strand_id
1 'polypeptide(L)'
;MQRYVLLLLLAYCTSDSPEPSLLTQCGTLTSDATLVSLFRSNAAPLPCPIKGPLEFTYSQGEGECNSPRSRAEACTQDSRLLLRYQACANVHSSESVDVELECLAHWREGSTNYMVARLHSDRNDRKTSDEESYRCFIYTNPSNNTWNLAQSSDAACNGLISVTEAARTFKMTQKKPPQRCAYPSWVVAGKSWVALDRMASRLLASPYNLTILDRNETRLICHSVVTIDDHRYHHSTPIDRENQKQFVAKATRDCKNGYVCVMFHRRDEHVIEMQLSEWGQQPDDICNSSTFNSHTMPYTTFITSDPMTRQCPNLGRYEIVSLFRPPNADNVESVLAVDGEQNVANAAEVHDGRVPSTAFPSQCHHGSVRRLDIGCRTPDRMEFATSCSDEALSADAVSFPEYLCHGTWVENDTAYLVASTDVGRYCLVYSASAATTGSRELSVTGHLASCPRASHRYPVSWQVNLTSYGEHC
;
A
#
# COMPACT_ATOMS: atom_id res chain seq x y z
N MET A 1 26.39 -14.01 -6.29
CA MET A 1 26.07 -15.34 -6.83
C MET A 1 24.60 -15.65 -6.55
N GLN A 2 23.74 -15.56 -7.56
CA GLN A 2 22.32 -15.97 -7.46
C GLN A 2 22.25 -17.49 -7.20
N ARG A 3 21.60 -17.91 -6.12
CA ARG A 3 21.55 -19.30 -5.62
C ARG A 3 20.34 -20.10 -6.12
N TYR A 4 19.88 -19.91 -7.36
CA TYR A 4 18.57 -20.46 -7.77
C TYR A 4 18.51 -21.22 -9.10
N VAL A 5 19.57 -21.20 -9.91
CA VAL A 5 19.62 -21.92 -11.19
C VAL A 5 20.76 -22.93 -11.13
N LEU A 6 20.44 -24.20 -11.38
CA LEU A 6 21.41 -25.28 -11.42
C LEU A 6 21.49 -25.79 -12.86
N LEU A 7 22.69 -25.87 -13.41
CA LEU A 7 22.91 -26.48 -14.72
C LEU A 7 23.24 -27.96 -14.47
N LEU A 8 22.38 -28.85 -14.97
CA LEU A 8 22.53 -30.29 -14.85
C LEU A 8 22.91 -30.88 -16.19
N LEU A 9 23.86 -31.80 -16.21
CA LEU A 9 24.25 -32.54 -17.39
C LEU A 9 23.79 -34.00 -17.19
N LEU A 10 22.91 -34.48 -18.06
CA LEU A 10 22.31 -35.82 -17.94
C LEU A 10 23.11 -36.84 -18.75
N ALA A 11 23.44 -37.96 -18.13
CA ALA A 11 23.96 -39.16 -18.78
C ALA A 11 23.04 -40.34 -18.45
N TYR A 12 22.87 -41.26 -19.40
CA TYR A 12 22.05 -42.46 -19.22
C TYR A 12 22.92 -43.72 -19.12
N CYS A 13 22.47 -44.71 -18.33
CA CYS A 13 23.03 -46.05 -18.31
C CYS A 13 22.31 -46.90 -19.35
N THR A 14 23.03 -47.54 -20.27
CA THR A 14 22.47 -48.58 -21.15
C THR A 14 22.54 -49.94 -20.44
N SER A 15 21.53 -50.79 -20.61
CA SER A 15 21.42 -52.08 -19.91
C SER A 15 22.47 -53.12 -20.30
N ASP A 16 23.28 -52.84 -21.32
CA ASP A 16 24.10 -53.85 -22.01
C ASP A 16 25.56 -53.94 -21.52
N SER A 17 25.89 -53.39 -20.34
CA SER A 17 27.24 -53.51 -19.78
C SER A 17 27.23 -53.52 -18.24
N PRO A 18 28.23 -54.14 -17.58
CA PRO A 18 28.32 -54.16 -16.12
C PRO A 18 28.38 -52.73 -15.59
N GLU A 19 27.71 -52.45 -14.46
CA GLU A 19 27.59 -51.11 -13.84
C GLU A 19 28.84 -50.25 -14.10
N PRO A 20 28.77 -49.29 -15.06
CA PRO A 20 29.92 -48.47 -15.36
C PRO A 20 30.28 -47.65 -14.12
N SER A 21 31.57 -47.61 -13.77
CA SER A 21 32.02 -46.79 -12.64
C SER A 21 31.70 -45.31 -12.90
N LEU A 22 31.39 -44.57 -11.84
CA LEU A 22 31.02 -43.16 -11.92
C LEU A 22 32.07 -42.33 -12.68
N LEU A 23 33.36 -42.71 -12.56
CA LEU A 23 34.48 -42.09 -13.28
C LEU A 23 34.40 -42.32 -14.80
N THR A 24 34.05 -43.53 -15.23
CA THR A 24 33.89 -43.88 -16.65
C THR A 24 32.74 -43.12 -17.27
N GLN A 25 31.64 -42.96 -16.53
CA GLN A 25 30.44 -42.27 -17.00
C GLN A 25 30.63 -40.76 -17.02
N CYS A 26 31.33 -40.18 -16.04
CA CYS A 26 31.79 -38.78 -16.12
C CYS A 26 32.76 -38.54 -17.28
N GLY A 27 33.59 -39.54 -17.64
CA GLY A 27 34.47 -39.47 -18.81
C GLY A 27 33.75 -39.50 -20.16
N THR A 28 32.52 -40.01 -20.21
CA THR A 28 31.65 -39.94 -21.41
C THR A 28 30.93 -38.60 -21.55
N LEU A 29 30.99 -37.72 -20.55
CA LEU A 29 30.44 -36.38 -20.65
C LEU A 29 31.38 -35.53 -21.50
N THR A 30 30.94 -35.25 -22.72
CA THR A 30 31.68 -34.39 -23.64
C THR A 30 31.44 -32.91 -23.28
N SER A 31 32.41 -32.05 -23.59
CA SER A 31 32.33 -30.60 -23.30
C SER A 31 31.15 -29.89 -24.00
N ASP A 32 30.59 -30.51 -25.03
CA ASP A 32 29.49 -30.03 -25.87
C ASP A 32 28.13 -30.64 -25.48
N ALA A 33 28.06 -31.44 -24.41
CA ALA A 33 26.82 -32.03 -23.96
C ALA A 33 25.81 -30.96 -23.52
N THR A 34 24.53 -31.18 -23.87
CA THR A 34 23.46 -30.23 -23.62
C THR A 34 23.16 -30.08 -22.13
N LEU A 35 23.28 -28.86 -21.63
CA LEU A 35 22.97 -28.54 -20.24
C LEU A 35 21.45 -28.41 -20.07
N VAL A 36 20.90 -29.07 -19.06
CA VAL A 36 19.52 -28.90 -18.63
C VAL A 36 19.47 -27.84 -17.54
N SER A 37 18.71 -26.79 -17.78
CA SER A 37 18.48 -25.73 -16.78
C SER A 37 17.42 -26.18 -15.78
N LEU A 38 17.79 -26.29 -14.50
CA LEU A 38 16.89 -26.59 -13.41
C LEU A 38 16.65 -25.34 -12.57
N PHE A 39 15.38 -25.11 -12.24
CA PHE A 39 14.94 -24.07 -11.32
C PHE A 39 14.03 -24.67 -10.24
N ARG A 40 13.99 -24.04 -9.06
CA ARG A 40 13.11 -24.49 -7.97
C ARG A 40 11.66 -24.14 -8.31
N SER A 41 10.74 -25.09 -8.17
CA SER A 41 9.30 -24.86 -8.35
C SER A 41 8.74 -23.79 -7.41
N ASN A 42 9.28 -23.70 -6.19
CA ASN A 42 8.92 -22.68 -5.19
C ASN A 42 10.01 -21.59 -5.07
N ALA A 43 10.60 -21.18 -6.18
CA ALA A 43 11.54 -20.07 -6.18
C ALA A 43 10.83 -18.78 -5.74
N ALA A 44 11.47 -18.02 -4.83
CA ALA A 44 10.99 -16.70 -4.48
C ALA A 44 11.06 -15.77 -5.71
N PRO A 45 9.98 -15.04 -6.04
CA PRO A 45 10.01 -14.09 -7.16
C PRO A 45 11.12 -13.05 -7.00
N LEU A 46 11.69 -12.61 -8.13
CA LEU A 46 12.70 -11.56 -8.15
C LEU A 46 12.35 -10.43 -9.10
N PRO A 47 12.89 -9.22 -8.90
CA PRO A 47 12.59 -8.08 -9.74
C PRO A 47 12.92 -8.35 -11.22
N CYS A 48 11.98 -8.03 -12.11
CA CYS A 48 12.18 -8.24 -13.55
C CYS A 48 13.28 -7.30 -14.09
N PRO A 49 14.15 -7.78 -15.00
CA PRO A 49 15.19 -6.95 -15.62
C PRO A 49 14.62 -5.87 -16.56
N ILE A 50 13.38 -6.06 -17.01
CA ILE A 50 12.68 -5.18 -17.94
C ILE A 50 11.55 -4.49 -17.16
N LYS A 51 11.45 -3.16 -17.26
CA LYS A 51 10.50 -2.35 -16.48
C LYS A 51 9.46 -1.69 -17.37
N GLY A 52 8.19 -1.85 -17.01
CA GLY A 52 7.06 -1.19 -17.66
C GLY A 52 6.99 0.32 -17.36
N PRO A 53 6.13 1.08 -18.07
CA PRO A 53 5.22 0.63 -19.12
C PRO A 53 5.87 0.59 -20.51
N LEU A 54 5.60 -0.47 -21.28
CA LEU A 54 6.11 -0.69 -22.63
C LEU A 54 4.97 -0.90 -23.63
N GLU A 55 5.23 -0.58 -24.88
CA GLU A 55 4.45 -1.06 -26.02
C GLU A 55 5.28 -2.06 -26.81
N PHE A 56 4.65 -3.14 -27.24
CA PHE A 56 5.36 -4.21 -27.94
C PHE A 56 4.61 -4.74 -29.16
N THR A 57 5.40 -5.20 -30.13
CA THR A 57 4.96 -6.06 -31.22
C THR A 57 5.44 -7.47 -30.94
N TYR A 58 4.74 -8.47 -31.46
CA TYR A 58 5.11 -9.87 -31.28
C TYR A 58 4.92 -10.67 -32.56
N SER A 59 5.67 -11.76 -32.70
CA SER A 59 5.55 -12.70 -33.82
C SER A 59 5.56 -14.14 -33.34
N GLN A 60 4.76 -14.99 -33.98
CA GLN A 60 4.65 -16.42 -33.72
C GLN A 60 4.81 -17.22 -35.03
N GLY A 61 5.84 -16.90 -35.82
CA GLY A 61 6.20 -17.62 -37.05
C GLY A 61 5.37 -17.29 -38.30
N GLU A 62 4.11 -16.85 -38.15
CA GLU A 62 3.21 -16.55 -39.29
C GLU A 62 3.07 -15.05 -39.61
N GLY A 63 4.00 -14.22 -39.13
CA GLY A 63 3.99 -12.77 -39.32
C GLY A 63 4.13 -11.99 -38.01
N GLU A 64 4.36 -10.68 -38.12
CA GLU A 64 4.50 -9.78 -36.97
C GLU A 64 3.19 -9.03 -36.70
N CYS A 65 2.64 -9.21 -35.50
CA CYS A 65 1.50 -8.42 -35.02
C CYS A 65 2.00 -7.07 -34.50
N ASN A 66 1.76 -6.02 -35.30
CA ASN A 66 2.23 -4.66 -35.03
C ASN A 66 1.12 -3.60 -34.92
N SER A 67 -0.12 -3.93 -35.29
CA SER A 67 -1.24 -3.00 -35.29
C SER A 67 -2.58 -3.71 -35.00
N PRO A 68 -3.24 -3.42 -33.86
CA PRO A 68 -2.82 -2.49 -32.81
C PRO A 68 -1.65 -3.02 -31.96
N ARG A 69 -0.87 -2.12 -31.35
CA ARG A 69 0.28 -2.51 -30.51
C ARG A 69 -0.19 -3.10 -29.17
N SER A 70 0.49 -4.17 -28.75
CA SER A 70 0.30 -4.78 -27.44
C SER A 70 1.01 -3.97 -26.35
N ARG A 71 0.65 -4.18 -25.08
CA ARG A 71 1.15 -3.36 -23.96
C ARG A 71 1.68 -4.22 -22.82
N ALA A 72 2.81 -3.85 -22.25
CA ALA A 72 3.34 -4.46 -21.04
C ALA A 72 3.33 -3.43 -19.90
N GLU A 73 2.61 -3.72 -18.82
CA GLU A 73 2.44 -2.83 -17.68
C GLU A 73 3.08 -3.45 -16.43
N ALA A 74 3.77 -2.64 -15.63
CA ALA A 74 4.32 -3.11 -14.37
C ALA A 74 3.19 -3.29 -13.34
N CYS A 75 3.20 -4.42 -12.63
CA CYS A 75 2.31 -4.66 -11.51
C CYS A 75 2.82 -3.91 -10.26
N THR A 76 2.10 -4.01 -9.13
CA THR A 76 2.60 -3.48 -7.85
C THR A 76 3.87 -4.21 -7.41
N GLN A 77 3.97 -5.51 -7.65
CA GLN A 77 5.22 -6.23 -7.43
C GLN A 77 6.18 -5.98 -8.58
N ASP A 78 7.42 -5.62 -8.28
CA ASP A 78 8.48 -5.38 -9.29
C ASP A 78 8.98 -6.67 -9.96
N SER A 79 8.60 -7.82 -9.42
CA SER A 79 8.78 -9.15 -9.99
C SER A 79 7.72 -9.54 -11.02
N ARG A 80 6.69 -8.71 -11.23
CA ARG A 80 5.54 -9.04 -12.10
C ARG A 80 5.28 -8.00 -13.18
N LEU A 81 4.95 -8.48 -14.37
CA LEU A 81 4.55 -7.67 -15.52
C LEU A 81 3.26 -8.25 -16.12
N LEU A 82 2.29 -7.38 -16.44
CA LEU A 82 1.10 -7.77 -17.17
C LEU A 82 1.30 -7.50 -18.67
N LEU A 83 1.27 -8.55 -19.47
CA LEU A 83 1.32 -8.50 -20.93
C LEU A 83 -0.11 -8.54 -21.48
N ARG A 84 -0.57 -7.43 -22.05
CA ARG A 84 -1.86 -7.31 -22.73
C ARG A 84 -1.67 -7.44 -24.23
N TYR A 85 -1.91 -8.64 -24.74
CA TYR A 85 -1.84 -8.92 -26.17
C TYR A 85 -3.03 -8.32 -26.90
N GLN A 86 -2.82 -7.96 -28.15
CA GLN A 86 -3.87 -7.52 -29.05
C GLN A 86 -3.87 -8.42 -30.29
N ALA A 87 -5.05 -8.78 -30.77
CA ALA A 87 -5.20 -9.42 -32.07
C ALA A 87 -4.99 -8.40 -33.21
N CYS A 88 -4.15 -8.76 -34.18
CA CYS A 88 -3.87 -7.96 -35.37
C CYS A 88 -4.70 -8.45 -36.55
N ALA A 89 -5.12 -7.53 -37.41
CA ALA A 89 -5.68 -7.89 -38.70
C ALA A 89 -4.62 -8.64 -39.54
N ASN A 90 -5.03 -9.72 -40.20
CA ASN A 90 -4.21 -10.54 -41.10
C ASN A 90 -3.11 -11.41 -40.44
N VAL A 91 -3.09 -11.55 -39.11
CA VAL A 91 -2.21 -12.52 -38.41
C VAL A 91 -3.08 -13.53 -37.68
N HIS A 92 -3.28 -14.71 -38.27
CA HIS A 92 -4.25 -15.70 -37.78
C HIS A 92 -3.91 -16.24 -36.38
N SER A 93 -2.63 -16.32 -36.05
CA SER A 93 -2.14 -16.73 -34.73
C SER A 93 -2.22 -15.62 -33.66
N SER A 94 -2.65 -14.40 -34.01
CA SER A 94 -2.75 -13.31 -33.03
C SER A 94 -4.06 -13.39 -32.24
N GLU A 95 -3.97 -13.22 -30.92
CA GLU A 95 -5.11 -13.24 -30.01
C GLU A 95 -5.05 -12.08 -29.01
N SER A 96 -6.21 -11.59 -28.59
CA SER A 96 -6.33 -10.64 -27.50
C SER A 96 -6.46 -11.40 -26.18
N VAL A 97 -5.37 -11.43 -25.41
CA VAL A 97 -5.29 -12.14 -24.12
C VAL A 97 -4.38 -11.37 -23.16
N ASP A 98 -4.74 -11.40 -21.88
CA ASP A 98 -3.90 -10.89 -20.81
C ASP A 98 -3.09 -12.06 -20.20
N VAL A 99 -1.78 -11.86 -20.09
CA VAL A 99 -0.83 -12.84 -19.54
C VAL A 99 0.02 -12.14 -18.48
N GLU A 100 -0.04 -12.62 -17.25
CA GLU A 100 0.81 -12.20 -16.16
C GLU A 100 2.14 -12.97 -16.23
N LEU A 101 3.24 -12.23 -16.21
CA LEU A 101 4.60 -12.73 -16.23
C LEU A 101 5.24 -12.45 -14.86
N GLU A 102 5.63 -13.50 -14.15
CA GLU A 102 6.34 -13.42 -12.87
C GLU A 102 7.78 -13.89 -13.02
N CYS A 103 8.74 -12.99 -12.78
CA CYS A 103 10.16 -13.26 -12.91
C CYS A 103 10.71 -14.04 -11.72
N LEU A 104 11.43 -15.12 -12.00
CA LEU A 104 11.98 -16.03 -10.98
C LEU A 104 13.50 -16.09 -10.98
N ALA A 105 14.12 -15.91 -12.14
CA ALA A 105 15.57 -15.88 -12.29
C ALA A 105 15.97 -14.99 -13.48
N HIS A 106 17.14 -14.36 -13.41
CA HIS A 106 17.81 -13.82 -14.59
C HIS A 106 19.32 -13.92 -14.40
N TRP A 107 20.05 -14.23 -15.47
CA TRP A 107 21.50 -14.32 -15.47
C TRP A 107 22.05 -13.92 -16.84
N ARG A 108 23.37 -13.78 -16.91
CA ARG A 108 24.07 -13.50 -18.16
C ARG A 108 25.09 -14.61 -18.41
N GLU A 109 25.05 -15.17 -19.62
CA GLU A 109 26.01 -16.16 -20.10
C GLU A 109 26.61 -15.65 -21.41
N GLY A 110 27.90 -15.31 -21.37
CA GLY A 110 28.56 -14.63 -22.48
C GLY A 110 27.89 -13.29 -22.84
N SER A 111 27.43 -13.18 -24.09
CA SER A 111 26.70 -12.01 -24.61
C SER A 111 25.19 -12.08 -24.40
N THR A 112 24.65 -13.22 -23.97
CA THR A 112 23.22 -13.47 -23.91
C THR A 112 22.71 -13.29 -22.49
N ASN A 113 21.63 -12.52 -22.33
CA ASN A 113 20.94 -12.40 -21.05
C ASN A 113 19.72 -13.30 -21.05
N TYR A 114 19.59 -14.12 -20.01
CA TYR A 114 18.50 -15.05 -19.81
C TYR A 114 17.59 -14.57 -18.68
N MET A 115 16.32 -14.91 -18.78
CA MET A 115 15.31 -14.71 -17.76
C MET A 115 14.36 -15.91 -17.76
N VAL A 116 14.06 -16.44 -16.58
CA VAL A 116 13.03 -17.45 -16.40
C VAL A 116 11.84 -16.80 -15.73
N ALA A 117 10.67 -17.02 -16.30
CA ALA A 117 9.42 -16.48 -15.78
C ALA A 117 8.31 -17.53 -15.80
N ARG A 118 7.40 -17.39 -14.84
CA ARG A 118 6.13 -18.12 -14.80
C ARG A 118 5.06 -17.27 -15.47
N LEU A 119 4.31 -17.87 -16.39
CA LEU A 119 3.22 -17.24 -17.13
C LEU A 119 1.89 -17.72 -16.57
N HIS A 120 1.03 -16.78 -16.21
CA HIS A 120 -0.33 -17.03 -15.77
C HIS A 120 -1.30 -16.33 -16.73
N SER A 121 -2.34 -17.04 -17.19
CA SER A 121 -3.35 -16.48 -18.09
C SER A 121 -4.75 -16.84 -17.60
N ASP A 122 -5.65 -15.86 -17.59
CA ASP A 122 -7.05 -16.04 -17.14
C ASP A 122 -7.80 -17.14 -17.92
N ARG A 123 -7.36 -17.48 -19.16
CA ARG A 123 -7.96 -18.57 -19.94
C ARG A 123 -7.60 -19.98 -19.44
N ASN A 124 -6.52 -20.13 -18.68
CA ASN A 124 -5.93 -21.41 -18.30
C ASN A 124 -6.29 -21.88 -16.89
N ASP A 125 -7.36 -21.35 -16.29
CA ASP A 125 -7.89 -21.79 -14.98
C ASP A 125 -8.37 -23.28 -15.00
N ARG A 126 -8.33 -23.91 -16.19
CA ARG A 126 -8.41 -25.37 -16.36
C ARG A 126 -7.01 -25.98 -16.55
N LYS A 127 -6.38 -26.36 -15.43
CA LYS A 127 -5.27 -27.35 -15.33
C LYS A 127 -4.25 -27.31 -16.48
N THR A 128 -3.54 -26.19 -16.68
CA THR A 128 -2.18 -26.31 -17.23
C THR A 128 -1.31 -26.95 -16.15
N SER A 129 -0.52 -27.97 -16.49
CA SER A 129 0.46 -28.49 -15.53
C SER A 129 1.41 -27.35 -15.13
N ASP A 130 1.93 -27.36 -13.90
CA ASP A 130 2.86 -26.32 -13.45
C ASP A 130 4.04 -26.16 -14.44
N GLU A 131 4.46 -27.23 -15.10
CA GLU A 131 5.53 -27.25 -16.10
C GLU A 131 5.21 -26.41 -17.35
N GLU A 132 3.95 -26.40 -17.80
CA GLU A 132 3.52 -25.62 -18.97
C GLU A 132 3.55 -24.12 -18.72
N SER A 133 3.51 -23.70 -17.45
CA SER A 133 3.52 -22.29 -17.05
C SER A 133 4.90 -21.64 -17.11
N TYR A 134 5.99 -22.40 -17.07
CA TYR A 134 7.34 -21.85 -17.09
C TYR A 134 7.84 -21.62 -18.51
N ARG A 135 8.45 -20.45 -18.72
CA ARG A 135 9.11 -20.10 -19.98
C ARG A 135 10.45 -19.45 -19.72
N CYS A 136 11.41 -19.78 -20.58
CA CYS A 136 12.69 -19.12 -20.64
C CYS A 136 12.63 -18.00 -21.68
N PHE A 137 13.36 -16.93 -21.42
CA PHE A 137 13.47 -15.78 -22.29
C PHE A 137 14.94 -15.43 -22.45
N ILE A 138 15.32 -15.05 -23.66
CA ILE A 138 16.56 -14.32 -23.90
C ILE A 138 16.21 -12.89 -24.28
N TYR A 139 17.02 -11.93 -23.83
CA TYR A 139 16.76 -10.53 -24.11
C TYR A 139 18.04 -9.74 -24.40
N THR A 140 17.89 -8.77 -25.29
CA THR A 140 18.91 -7.77 -25.61
C THR A 140 18.32 -6.38 -25.46
N ASN A 141 19.17 -5.45 -25.07
CA ASN A 141 18.83 -4.04 -24.91
C ASN A 141 19.67 -3.23 -25.92
N PRO A 142 19.26 -3.17 -27.20
CA PRO A 142 20.02 -2.46 -28.24
C PRO A 142 20.04 -0.94 -28.04
N SER A 143 19.08 -0.37 -27.32
CA SER A 143 19.06 1.04 -26.95
C SER A 143 18.33 1.21 -25.61
N ASN A 144 18.67 2.19 -24.79
CA ASN A 144 18.12 2.37 -23.44
C ASN A 144 16.58 2.29 -23.32
N ASN A 145 15.83 2.47 -24.41
CA ASN A 145 14.36 2.44 -24.45
C ASN A 145 13.77 1.29 -25.30
N THR A 146 14.58 0.36 -25.81
CA THR A 146 14.10 -0.73 -26.66
C THR A 146 14.68 -2.07 -26.22
N TRP A 147 13.82 -3.07 -26.12
CA TRP A 147 14.20 -4.44 -25.75
C TRP A 147 13.70 -5.41 -26.81
N ASN A 148 14.56 -6.32 -27.22
CA ASN A 148 14.16 -7.46 -28.04
C ASN A 148 14.21 -8.71 -27.17
N LEU A 149 13.10 -9.44 -27.11
CA LEU A 149 12.99 -10.68 -26.35
C LEU A 149 12.63 -11.83 -27.27
N ALA A 150 13.09 -13.01 -26.93
CA ALA A 150 12.64 -14.27 -27.50
C ALA A 150 12.23 -15.22 -26.38
N GLN A 151 11.09 -15.88 -26.55
CA GLN A 151 10.51 -16.81 -25.60
C GLN A 151 10.61 -18.24 -26.12
N SER A 152 11.00 -19.17 -25.24
CA SER A 152 11.05 -20.60 -25.55
C SER A 152 9.66 -21.19 -25.79
N SER A 153 9.61 -22.33 -26.49
CA SER A 153 8.38 -23.12 -26.67
C SER A 153 7.93 -23.83 -25.39
N ASP A 154 8.90 -24.25 -24.57
CA ASP A 154 8.73 -25.02 -23.34
C ASP A 154 9.51 -24.36 -22.18
N ALA A 155 9.65 -25.07 -21.05
CA ALA A 155 10.40 -24.57 -19.90
C ALA A 155 11.93 -24.57 -20.11
N ALA A 156 12.44 -25.19 -21.17
CA ALA A 156 13.87 -25.31 -21.42
C ALA A 156 14.46 -24.05 -22.07
N CYS A 157 15.66 -23.64 -21.61
CA CYS A 157 16.37 -22.50 -22.18
C CYS A 157 17.20 -22.85 -23.43
N ASN A 158 17.34 -24.14 -23.73
CA ASN A 158 18.33 -24.68 -24.67
C ASN A 158 17.97 -24.40 -26.15
N GLY A 159 16.70 -24.07 -26.43
CA GLY A 159 16.20 -23.76 -27.77
C GLY A 159 16.31 -22.28 -28.16
N LEU A 160 16.87 -21.43 -27.29
CA LEU A 160 16.96 -19.99 -27.52
C LEU A 160 18.36 -19.59 -27.99
N ILE A 161 18.53 -19.52 -29.32
CA ILE A 161 19.82 -19.21 -29.96
C ILE A 161 19.95 -17.70 -30.23
N SER A 162 18.86 -17.04 -30.63
CA SER A 162 18.84 -15.61 -30.95
C SER A 162 17.52 -14.94 -30.55
N VAL A 163 17.57 -13.66 -30.21
CA VAL A 163 16.38 -12.83 -29.94
C VAL A 163 15.46 -12.67 -31.15
N THR A 164 15.93 -13.05 -32.34
CA THR A 164 15.16 -12.98 -33.60
C THR A 164 14.54 -14.31 -34.00
N GLU A 165 14.92 -15.42 -33.39
CA GLU A 165 14.54 -16.77 -33.82
C GLU A 165 14.14 -17.61 -32.61
N ALA A 166 12.83 -17.67 -32.37
CA ALA A 166 12.23 -18.45 -31.28
C ALA A 166 10.73 -18.67 -31.53
N ALA A 167 10.10 -19.46 -30.65
CA ALA A 167 8.67 -19.75 -30.71
C ALA A 167 7.80 -18.48 -30.67
N ARG A 168 8.22 -17.48 -29.87
CA ARG A 168 7.68 -16.12 -29.92
C ARG A 168 8.78 -15.10 -29.77
N THR A 169 8.74 -14.05 -30.57
CA THR A 169 9.67 -12.92 -30.47
C THR A 169 8.91 -11.64 -30.18
N PHE A 170 9.56 -10.72 -29.46
CA PHE A 170 8.98 -9.46 -29.00
C PHE A 170 9.92 -8.30 -29.31
N LYS A 171 9.37 -7.20 -29.81
CA LYS A 171 10.07 -5.92 -29.87
C LYS A 171 9.33 -4.94 -28.97
N MET A 172 9.91 -4.67 -27.81
CA MET A 172 9.34 -3.79 -26.79
C MET A 172 10.00 -2.41 -26.86
N THR A 173 9.19 -1.38 -26.70
CA THR A 173 9.62 0.03 -26.71
C THR A 173 9.05 0.72 -25.47
N GLN A 174 9.87 1.52 -24.80
CA GLN A 174 9.40 2.29 -23.64
C GLN A 174 8.28 3.22 -24.10
N LYS A 175 7.10 3.05 -23.49
CA LYS A 175 6.03 4.01 -23.71
C LYS A 175 6.43 5.30 -23.02
N LYS A 176 6.67 6.36 -23.80
CA LYS A 176 6.85 7.69 -23.23
C LYS A 176 5.60 8.01 -22.42
N PRO A 177 5.73 8.32 -21.12
CA PRO A 177 4.56 8.71 -20.36
C PRO A 177 3.96 9.96 -21.00
N PRO A 178 2.61 10.09 -21.03
CA PRO A 178 1.99 11.37 -21.35
C PRO A 178 2.53 12.46 -20.41
N GLN A 179 2.36 13.73 -20.77
CA GLN A 179 2.68 14.87 -19.89
C GLN A 179 2.02 14.61 -18.52
N ARG A 180 2.83 14.21 -17.54
CA ARG A 180 2.31 13.82 -16.23
C ARG A 180 1.96 15.09 -15.48
N CYS A 181 0.76 15.13 -14.90
CA CYS A 181 0.49 16.10 -13.84
C CYS A 181 1.42 15.84 -12.65
N ALA A 182 1.68 16.88 -11.87
CA ALA A 182 2.44 16.77 -10.64
C ALA A 182 1.52 16.94 -9.43
N TYR A 183 1.69 16.10 -8.42
CA TYR A 183 1.05 16.28 -7.13
C TYR A 183 1.57 17.54 -6.43
N PRO A 184 0.77 18.17 -5.56
CA PRO A 184 1.14 19.42 -4.91
C PRO A 184 2.41 19.28 -4.08
N SER A 185 3.23 20.33 -4.02
CA SER A 185 4.50 20.32 -3.27
C SER A 185 4.30 20.00 -1.79
N TRP A 186 3.22 20.47 -1.17
CA TRP A 186 2.89 20.19 0.23
C TRP A 186 2.52 18.73 0.50
N VAL A 187 2.01 17.98 -0.49
CA VAL A 187 1.82 16.52 -0.37
C VAL A 187 3.18 15.81 -0.44
N VAL A 188 4.05 16.27 -1.33
CA VAL A 188 5.32 15.60 -1.64
C VAL A 188 6.41 15.92 -0.63
N ALA A 189 6.36 17.10 0.01
CA ALA A 189 7.36 17.57 0.98
C ALA A 189 7.55 16.57 2.15
N GLY A 190 6.44 16.00 2.65
CA GLY A 190 6.47 15.04 3.74
C GLY A 190 7.14 13.70 3.39
N LYS A 191 7.31 13.37 2.10
CA LYS A 191 7.81 12.10 1.51
C LYS A 191 7.08 10.82 1.95
N SER A 192 6.81 10.64 3.23
CA SER A 192 6.07 9.55 3.83
C SER A 192 5.09 10.06 4.89
N TRP A 193 3.83 9.73 4.69
CA TRP A 193 2.75 10.00 5.61
C TRP A 193 2.23 8.71 6.25
N VAL A 194 1.65 8.85 7.44
CA VAL A 194 1.04 7.76 8.20
C VAL A 194 -0.41 8.12 8.49
N ALA A 195 -1.33 7.20 8.22
CA ALA A 195 -2.72 7.39 8.56
C ALA A 195 -2.94 7.43 10.08
N LEU A 196 -4.04 8.04 10.53
CA LEU A 196 -4.43 8.01 11.95
C LEU A 196 -4.79 6.60 12.44
N ASP A 197 -5.29 5.75 11.56
CA ASP A 197 -5.58 4.37 11.90
C ASP A 197 -4.29 3.58 12.15
N ARG A 198 -4.23 2.92 13.31
CA ARG A 198 -3.07 2.19 13.81
C ARG A 198 -2.73 0.98 12.94
N MET A 199 -3.71 0.41 12.25
CA MET A 199 -3.56 -0.70 11.31
C MET A 199 -3.53 -0.25 9.84
N ALA A 200 -3.62 1.06 9.59
CA ALA A 200 -3.80 1.58 8.24
C ALA A 200 -2.51 1.91 7.51
N SER A 201 -2.76 2.33 6.27
CA SER A 201 -1.79 2.53 5.23
C SER A 201 -0.81 3.68 5.50
N ARG A 202 0.41 3.50 5.03
CA ARG A 202 1.36 4.61 4.83
C ARG A 202 1.19 5.15 3.41
N LEU A 203 1.35 6.46 3.24
CA LEU A 203 1.35 7.08 1.91
C LEU A 203 2.76 7.56 1.59
N LEU A 204 3.42 6.93 0.62
CA LEU A 204 4.65 7.45 0.04
C LEU A 204 4.29 8.41 -1.08
N ALA A 205 4.80 9.64 -1.00
CA ALA A 205 4.47 10.69 -1.95
C ALA A 205 5.70 11.11 -2.76
N SER A 206 5.54 11.12 -4.08
CA SER A 206 6.50 11.67 -5.04
C SER A 206 5.78 12.60 -6.01
N PRO A 207 6.50 13.45 -6.78
CA PRO A 207 5.85 14.42 -7.67
C PRO A 207 4.85 13.81 -8.65
N TYR A 208 5.07 12.57 -9.10
CA TYR A 208 4.24 11.95 -10.15
C TYR A 208 3.53 10.67 -9.70
N ASN A 209 3.93 10.12 -8.55
CA ASN A 209 3.48 8.81 -8.09
C ASN A 209 3.17 8.87 -6.58
N LEU A 210 2.09 8.23 -6.17
CA LEU A 210 1.78 7.96 -4.78
C LEU A 210 1.73 6.45 -4.57
N THR A 211 2.14 5.99 -3.41
CA THR A 211 2.06 4.58 -3.03
C THR A 211 1.39 4.46 -1.68
N ILE A 212 0.20 3.88 -1.67
CA ILE A 212 -0.53 3.51 -0.47
C ILE A 212 -0.03 2.13 -0.06
N LEU A 213 0.77 2.07 1.00
CA LEU A 213 1.29 0.85 1.58
C LEU A 213 0.25 0.30 2.57
N ASP A 214 -0.67 -0.52 2.06
CA ASP A 214 -1.59 -1.34 2.84
C ASP A 214 -1.19 -2.83 2.73
N ARG A 215 -2.13 -3.78 2.87
CA ARG A 215 -1.84 -5.21 2.69
C ARG A 215 -1.44 -5.61 1.28
N ASN A 216 -1.88 -4.90 0.24
CA ASN A 216 -1.66 -5.30 -1.17
C ASN A 216 -0.87 -4.25 -1.98
N GLU A 217 -0.55 -3.10 -1.39
CA GLU A 217 0.04 -1.93 -2.04
C GLU A 217 -0.84 -1.38 -3.18
N THR A 218 -1.11 -0.08 -3.19
CA THR A 218 -1.78 0.57 -4.31
C THR A 218 -0.93 1.72 -4.83
N ARG A 219 -0.59 1.68 -6.11
CA ARG A 219 0.18 2.72 -6.80
C ARG A 219 -0.76 3.63 -7.57
N LEU A 220 -0.63 4.93 -7.36
CA LEU A 220 -1.40 5.97 -8.03
C LEU A 220 -0.44 6.83 -8.84
N ILE A 221 -0.54 6.79 -10.16
CA ILE A 221 0.25 7.64 -11.06
C ILE A 221 -0.62 8.80 -11.52
N CYS A 222 -0.13 10.03 -11.38
CA CYS A 222 -0.88 11.23 -11.76
C CYS A 222 -1.19 11.19 -13.27
N HIS A 223 -2.48 11.23 -13.62
CA HIS A 223 -2.95 11.24 -15.00
C HIS A 223 -3.28 12.67 -15.47
N SER A 224 -4.19 13.35 -14.77
CA SER A 224 -4.55 14.74 -15.04
C SER A 224 -4.96 15.50 -13.77
N VAL A 225 -4.84 16.83 -13.82
CA VAL A 225 -5.39 17.73 -12.78
C VAL A 225 -6.82 18.07 -13.14
N VAL A 226 -7.73 17.99 -12.18
CA VAL A 226 -9.14 18.36 -12.37
C VAL A 226 -9.38 19.73 -11.76
N THR A 227 -9.97 20.65 -12.53
CA THR A 227 -10.42 21.94 -12.01
C THR A 227 -11.71 21.72 -11.24
N ILE A 228 -11.74 22.17 -9.99
CA ILE A 228 -12.94 22.16 -9.17
C ILE A 228 -13.82 23.32 -9.66
N ASP A 229 -14.76 23.02 -10.55
CA ASP A 229 -15.70 24.00 -11.14
C ASP A 229 -17.03 24.04 -10.37
N ASP A 230 -17.37 25.23 -9.89
CA ASP A 230 -18.51 25.51 -9.00
C ASP A 230 -19.70 26.11 -9.76
N HIS A 231 -20.08 25.55 -10.91
CA HIS A 231 -21.17 26.11 -11.72
C HIS A 231 -22.58 25.70 -11.26
N ARG A 232 -22.75 25.06 -10.08
CA ARG A 232 -24.08 24.52 -9.68
C ARG A 232 -24.59 24.85 -8.28
N TYR A 233 -23.83 25.50 -7.41
CA TYR A 233 -24.36 25.91 -6.10
C TYR A 233 -24.20 27.42 -5.88
N HIS A 234 -25.33 28.13 -5.93
CA HIS A 234 -25.39 29.58 -5.68
C HIS A 234 -25.06 30.00 -4.23
N HIS A 235 -24.63 29.09 -3.34
CA HIS A 235 -24.36 29.34 -1.92
C HIS A 235 -23.24 28.46 -1.34
N SER A 236 -22.06 28.45 -1.96
CA SER A 236 -20.85 27.86 -1.36
C SER A 236 -19.84 28.95 -1.01
N THR A 237 -19.33 28.88 0.22
CA THR A 237 -18.14 29.59 0.69
C THR A 237 -16.98 29.45 -0.31
N PRO A 238 -16.10 30.46 -0.43
CA PRO A 238 -15.01 30.40 -1.40
C PRO A 238 -14.15 29.16 -1.16
N ILE A 239 -14.16 28.23 -2.12
CA ILE A 239 -13.26 27.08 -2.11
C ILE A 239 -11.85 27.64 -2.06
N ASP A 240 -11.13 27.29 -1.00
CA ASP A 240 -9.72 27.59 -0.89
C ASP A 240 -8.96 26.73 -1.90
N ARG A 241 -8.80 27.28 -3.11
CA ARG A 241 -8.11 26.64 -4.24
C ARG A 241 -6.65 26.31 -3.94
N GLU A 242 -6.06 26.84 -2.87
CA GLU A 242 -4.72 26.45 -2.43
C GLU A 242 -4.76 25.20 -1.56
N ASN A 243 -5.76 25.09 -0.68
CA ASN A 243 -5.90 24.01 0.26
C ASN A 243 -6.60 22.77 -0.31
N GLN A 244 -7.29 22.88 -1.43
CA GLN A 244 -8.01 21.76 -2.04
C GLN A 244 -7.56 21.52 -3.49
N LYS A 245 -7.21 20.26 -3.80
CA LYS A 245 -6.74 19.86 -5.15
C LYS A 245 -7.29 18.48 -5.54
N GLN A 246 -7.83 18.39 -6.77
CA GLN A 246 -8.43 17.18 -7.31
C GLN A 246 -7.64 16.67 -8.53
N PHE A 247 -7.53 15.34 -8.66
CA PHE A 247 -6.75 14.67 -9.70
C PHE A 247 -7.46 13.41 -10.18
N VAL A 248 -7.26 13.09 -11.45
CA VAL A 248 -7.42 11.72 -11.94
C VAL A 248 -6.07 11.03 -11.81
N ALA A 249 -6.05 9.86 -11.16
CA ALA A 249 -4.86 9.03 -11.06
C ALA A 249 -5.12 7.65 -11.67
N LYS A 250 -4.12 7.12 -12.38
CA LYS A 250 -4.12 5.70 -12.76
C LYS A 250 -3.75 4.88 -11.54
N ALA A 251 -4.67 4.06 -11.06
CA ALA A 251 -4.49 3.14 -9.96
C ALA A 251 -4.02 1.76 -10.45
N THR A 252 -3.03 1.21 -9.77
CA THR A 252 -2.52 -0.15 -9.98
C THR A 252 -2.47 -0.87 -8.63
N ARG A 253 -3.13 -2.02 -8.54
CA ARG A 253 -3.10 -2.93 -7.39
C ARG A 253 -2.96 -4.34 -7.92
N ASP A 254 -1.96 -5.06 -7.42
CA ASP A 254 -1.51 -6.32 -8.02
C ASP A 254 -1.22 -6.09 -9.51
N CYS A 255 -1.86 -6.84 -10.41
CA CYS A 255 -1.83 -6.63 -11.85
C CYS A 255 -3.12 -6.01 -12.41
N LYS A 256 -4.00 -5.47 -11.55
CA LYS A 256 -5.22 -4.78 -11.98
C LYS A 256 -4.98 -3.28 -12.08
N ASN A 257 -5.47 -2.69 -13.16
CA ASN A 257 -5.33 -1.27 -13.46
C ASN A 257 -6.70 -0.62 -13.62
N GLY A 258 -6.83 0.61 -13.16
CA GLY A 258 -8.01 1.45 -13.33
C GLY A 258 -7.66 2.92 -13.15
N TYR A 259 -8.68 3.76 -13.12
CA TYR A 259 -8.58 5.17 -12.77
C TYR A 259 -9.36 5.43 -11.50
N VAL A 260 -8.86 6.36 -10.69
CA VAL A 260 -9.49 6.79 -9.45
C VAL A 260 -9.42 8.30 -9.36
N CYS A 261 -10.49 8.90 -8.84
CA CYS A 261 -10.48 10.30 -8.46
C CYS A 261 -9.81 10.45 -7.10
N VAL A 262 -8.82 11.35 -7.02
CA VAL A 262 -8.10 11.67 -5.79
C VAL A 262 -8.37 13.11 -5.44
N MET A 263 -8.86 13.34 -4.23
CA MET A 263 -9.05 14.68 -3.68
C MET A 263 -8.16 14.85 -2.46
N PHE A 264 -7.34 15.90 -2.46
CA PHE A 264 -6.51 16.27 -1.32
C PHE A 264 -7.02 17.55 -0.66
N HIS A 265 -6.99 17.54 0.67
CA HIS A 265 -7.26 18.68 1.53
C HIS A 265 -6.03 18.94 2.40
N ARG A 266 -5.40 20.10 2.24
CA ARG A 266 -4.38 20.61 3.14
C ARG A 266 -5.09 21.14 4.38
N ARG A 267 -4.94 20.45 5.51
CA ARG A 267 -5.54 20.86 6.80
C ARG A 267 -4.56 21.63 7.65
N ASP A 268 -3.31 21.19 7.63
CA ASP A 268 -2.18 21.88 8.22
C ASP A 268 -0.92 21.57 7.39
N GLU A 269 0.25 22.09 7.77
CA GLU A 269 1.54 21.80 7.14
C GLU A 269 1.91 20.31 7.21
N HIS A 270 1.61 19.67 8.34
CA HIS A 270 1.92 18.26 8.63
C HIS A 270 0.68 17.37 8.69
N VAL A 271 -0.48 17.88 8.28
CA VAL A 271 -1.75 17.16 8.31
C VAL A 271 -2.48 17.35 6.98
N ILE A 272 -2.74 16.24 6.30
CA ILE A 272 -3.52 16.23 5.05
C ILE A 272 -4.67 15.25 5.18
N GLU A 273 -5.72 15.47 4.40
CA GLU A 273 -6.74 14.47 4.17
C GLU A 273 -6.81 14.12 2.70
N MET A 274 -7.07 12.84 2.45
CA MET A 274 -7.23 12.29 1.11
C MET A 274 -8.57 11.57 1.02
N GLN A 275 -9.27 11.77 -0.09
CA GLN A 275 -10.45 11.00 -0.49
C GLN A 275 -10.17 10.30 -1.81
N LEU A 276 -10.72 9.10 -1.96
CA LEU A 276 -10.61 8.27 -3.16
C LEU A 276 -12.01 7.87 -3.63
N SER A 277 -12.24 7.89 -4.94
CA SER A 277 -13.44 7.29 -5.54
C SER A 277 -13.31 5.76 -5.64
N GLU A 278 -14.41 5.12 -6.04
CA GLU A 278 -14.35 3.78 -6.63
C GLU A 278 -13.55 3.76 -7.94
N TRP A 279 -13.08 2.58 -8.35
CA TRP A 279 -12.26 2.42 -9.55
C TRP A 279 -13.09 2.42 -10.83
N GLY A 280 -12.67 3.19 -11.82
CA GLY A 280 -13.26 3.21 -13.16
C GLY A 280 -12.28 2.76 -14.24
N GLN A 281 -12.82 2.42 -15.41
CA GLN A 281 -12.00 2.03 -16.58
C GLN A 281 -11.60 3.23 -17.45
N GLN A 282 -12.43 4.28 -17.49
CA GLN A 282 -12.20 5.47 -18.29
C GLN A 282 -11.82 6.65 -17.38
N PRO A 283 -10.80 7.45 -17.78
CA PRO A 283 -10.34 8.58 -16.97
C PRO A 283 -11.31 9.77 -16.99
N ASP A 284 -12.05 9.97 -18.07
CA ASP A 284 -12.83 11.21 -18.29
C ASP A 284 -14.03 11.35 -17.33
N ASP A 285 -14.59 10.23 -16.87
CA ASP A 285 -15.82 10.22 -16.06
C ASP A 285 -15.56 10.04 -14.55
N ILE A 286 -14.31 9.80 -14.12
CA ILE A 286 -14.05 9.31 -12.75
C ILE A 286 -14.18 10.40 -11.67
N CYS A 287 -13.93 11.65 -12.02
CA CYS A 287 -14.04 12.81 -11.11
C CYS A 287 -15.29 13.65 -11.35
N ASN A 288 -16.27 13.14 -12.10
CA ASN A 288 -17.52 13.85 -12.33
C ASN A 288 -18.40 13.82 -11.07
N SER A 289 -19.39 14.72 -10.97
CA SER A 289 -20.25 14.82 -9.78
C SER A 289 -21.15 13.59 -9.54
N SER A 290 -21.30 12.70 -10.52
CA SER A 290 -22.09 11.47 -10.39
C SER A 290 -21.29 10.30 -9.82
N THR A 291 -19.97 10.26 -10.06
CA THR A 291 -19.05 9.21 -9.63
C THR A 291 -18.29 9.61 -8.37
N PHE A 292 -18.03 10.90 -8.17
CA PHE A 292 -17.34 11.43 -7.01
C PHE A 292 -18.11 12.58 -6.35
N ASN A 293 -18.45 12.39 -5.08
CA ASN A 293 -19.04 13.43 -4.23
C ASN A 293 -18.19 13.58 -2.96
N SER A 294 -17.51 14.71 -2.83
CA SER A 294 -16.62 15.02 -1.70
C SER A 294 -17.33 15.07 -0.34
N HIS A 295 -18.65 15.23 -0.30
CA HIS A 295 -19.42 15.24 0.95
C HIS A 295 -19.78 13.84 1.47
N THR A 296 -19.73 12.83 0.60
CA THR A 296 -20.12 11.44 0.93
C THR A 296 -18.95 10.47 0.87
N MET A 297 -17.83 10.85 0.23
CA MET A 297 -16.65 10.00 0.18
C MET A 297 -15.87 10.06 1.50
N PRO A 298 -15.38 8.92 2.01
CA PRO A 298 -14.69 8.87 3.29
C PRO A 298 -13.35 9.61 3.23
N TYR A 299 -13.01 10.28 4.33
CA TYR A 299 -11.73 10.95 4.52
C TYR A 299 -10.74 9.98 5.16
N THR A 300 -9.54 9.91 4.61
CA THR A 300 -8.38 9.33 5.29
C THR A 300 -7.44 10.46 5.70
N THR A 301 -7.25 10.63 7.01
CA THR A 301 -6.37 11.67 7.56
C THR A 301 -4.96 11.10 7.73
N PHE A 302 -3.99 11.84 7.22
CA PHE A 302 -2.58 11.48 7.23
C PHE A 302 -1.76 12.57 7.95
N ILE A 303 -0.78 12.13 8.73
CA ILE A 303 0.24 12.99 9.34
C ILE A 303 1.64 12.61 8.84
N THR A 304 2.60 13.51 8.95
CA THR A 304 4.00 13.18 8.63
C THR A 304 4.51 12.05 9.52
N SER A 305 5.41 11.21 8.98
CA SER A 305 5.97 10.07 9.73
C SER A 305 6.75 10.49 10.97
N ASP A 306 7.34 11.68 10.92
CA ASP A 306 7.92 12.37 12.08
C ASP A 306 7.03 13.60 12.35
N PRO A 307 6.01 13.45 13.20
CA PRO A 307 5.02 14.50 13.40
C PRO A 307 5.56 15.54 14.38
N MET A 308 5.75 16.77 13.89
CA MET A 308 6.10 17.90 14.75
C MET A 308 4.97 18.19 15.73
N THR A 309 5.31 18.54 16.98
CA THR A 309 4.31 18.98 17.95
C THR A 309 3.96 20.45 17.72
N ARG A 310 2.71 20.81 18.00
CA ARG A 310 2.16 22.15 17.87
C ARG A 310 1.32 22.50 19.07
N GLN A 311 1.13 23.80 19.30
CA GLN A 311 0.27 24.28 20.37
C GLN A 311 -1.16 23.74 20.21
N CYS A 312 -1.70 23.18 21.30
CA CYS A 312 -3.07 22.70 21.35
C CYS A 312 -4.08 23.87 21.32
N PRO A 313 -5.27 23.69 20.72
CA PRO A 313 -6.36 24.66 20.82
C PRO A 313 -6.97 24.67 22.23
N ASN A 314 -7.70 25.74 22.58
CA ASN A 314 -8.46 25.85 23.84
C ASN A 314 -7.60 25.61 25.10
N LEU A 315 -6.48 26.33 25.22
CA LEU A 315 -5.61 26.25 26.39
C LEU A 315 -6.39 26.56 27.67
N GLY A 316 -6.18 25.76 28.72
CA GLY A 316 -6.81 25.94 30.01
C GLY A 316 -7.06 24.62 30.74
N ARG A 317 -7.60 24.76 31.95
CA ARG A 317 -7.99 23.67 32.83
C ARG A 317 -9.51 23.54 32.87
N TYR A 318 -10.01 22.35 32.54
CA TYR A 318 -11.43 22.07 32.41
C TYR A 318 -11.88 20.96 33.36
N GLU A 319 -13.05 21.12 33.97
CA GLU A 319 -13.70 20.05 34.72
C GLU A 319 -14.61 19.22 33.80
N ILE A 320 -14.62 17.91 34.02
CA ILE A 320 -15.44 16.98 33.22
C ILE A 320 -16.85 16.91 33.83
N VAL A 321 -17.83 17.37 33.05
CA VAL A 321 -19.25 17.35 33.41
C VAL A 321 -19.85 15.95 33.22
N SER A 322 -19.51 15.29 32.11
CA SER A 322 -19.97 13.92 31.82
C SER A 322 -19.01 13.20 30.88
N LEU A 323 -18.86 11.88 31.07
CA LEU A 323 -18.04 10.98 30.25
C LEU A 323 -18.92 9.90 29.64
N PHE A 324 -18.87 9.74 28.32
CA PHE A 324 -19.50 8.66 27.59
C PHE A 324 -18.42 7.75 26.97
N ARG A 325 -18.49 6.45 27.26
CA ARG A 325 -17.71 5.40 26.58
C ARG A 325 -18.67 4.34 26.04
N PRO A 326 -18.56 3.96 24.75
CA PRO A 326 -19.32 2.85 24.23
C PRO A 326 -18.86 1.52 24.87
N PRO A 327 -19.78 0.58 25.13
CA PRO A 327 -19.49 -0.68 25.85
C PRO A 327 -18.50 -1.63 25.16
N ASN A 328 -18.10 -1.36 23.91
CA ASN A 328 -17.13 -2.16 23.15
C ASN A 328 -15.73 -1.52 23.05
N ALA A 329 -15.48 -0.35 23.65
CA ALA A 329 -14.19 0.34 23.54
C ALA A 329 -13.06 -0.39 24.29
N ASP A 330 -13.36 -0.99 25.45
CA ASP A 330 -12.36 -1.70 26.27
C ASP A 330 -11.83 -3.00 25.59
N ASN A 331 -12.61 -3.59 24.68
CA ASN A 331 -12.17 -4.75 23.88
C ASN A 331 -11.21 -4.36 22.74
N VAL A 332 -11.24 -3.12 22.26
CA VAL A 332 -10.33 -2.67 21.18
C VAL A 332 -8.95 -2.31 21.76
N GLU A 333 -8.89 -1.78 22.98
CA GLU A 333 -7.63 -1.51 23.68
C GLU A 333 -6.94 -2.78 24.20
N SER A 334 -7.69 -3.76 24.72
CA SER A 334 -7.13 -5.02 25.25
C SER A 334 -6.66 -6.01 24.18
N VAL A 335 -7.26 -6.00 22.98
CA VAL A 335 -6.79 -6.82 21.84
C VAL A 335 -5.51 -6.25 21.20
N LEU A 336 -5.16 -5.00 21.50
CA LEU A 336 -4.00 -4.29 20.93
C LEU A 336 -2.80 -4.18 21.89
N ALA A 337 -2.87 -4.82 23.07
CA ALA A 337 -1.81 -4.86 24.08
C ALA A 337 -1.04 -6.19 24.13
N VAL A 338 -1.26 -7.10 23.17
CA VAL A 338 -0.48 -8.34 23.04
C VAL A 338 0.51 -8.16 21.90
N ASP A 339 1.77 -7.89 22.25
CA ASP A 339 2.89 -7.98 21.32
C ASP A 339 3.45 -9.42 21.33
N GLY A 340 3.86 -9.90 20.15
CA GLY A 340 4.71 -11.08 20.00
C GLY A 340 4.05 -12.36 19.45
N GLU A 341 4.23 -12.55 18.14
CA GLU A 341 4.24 -13.83 17.40
C GLU A 341 3.02 -14.77 17.47
N GLN A 342 2.41 -15.01 16.30
CA GLN A 342 2.15 -16.40 15.89
C GLN A 342 2.05 -16.55 14.37
N ASN A 343 3.11 -17.17 13.85
CA ASN A 343 3.21 -17.73 12.52
C ASN A 343 2.31 -18.96 12.35
N VAL A 344 2.03 -19.22 11.08
CA VAL A 344 1.44 -20.41 10.48
C VAL A 344 2.03 -21.73 11.01
N ALA A 345 1.13 -22.61 11.46
CA ALA A 345 1.10 -24.08 11.47
C ALA A 345 2.39 -24.95 11.64
N ASN A 346 2.27 -25.87 12.62
CA ASN A 346 2.77 -27.26 12.72
C ASN A 346 4.28 -27.54 12.87
N ALA A 347 4.69 -28.01 14.06
CA ALA A 347 5.13 -29.39 14.34
C ALA A 347 5.99 -29.51 15.62
N ALA A 348 5.80 -30.65 16.30
CA ALA A 348 6.69 -31.32 17.27
C ALA A 348 6.71 -30.85 18.74
N GLU A 349 6.43 -31.84 19.60
CA GLU A 349 6.55 -31.87 21.06
C GLU A 349 7.97 -31.54 21.55
N VAL A 350 8.10 -31.02 22.79
CA VAL A 350 8.89 -31.60 23.91
C VAL A 350 9.15 -30.56 25.03
N HIS A 351 8.69 -30.93 26.23
CA HIS A 351 9.17 -30.67 27.62
C HIS A 351 9.36 -29.28 28.24
N ASP A 352 8.51 -29.05 29.25
CA ASP A 352 8.76 -28.68 30.66
C ASP A 352 10.07 -27.94 31.03
N GLY A 353 9.88 -26.73 31.59
CA GLY A 353 10.91 -25.93 32.24
C GLY A 353 10.28 -24.71 32.92
N ARG A 354 9.87 -24.86 34.19
CA ARG A 354 9.40 -23.77 35.07
C ARG A 354 10.43 -22.64 35.16
N VAL A 355 10.04 -21.43 34.75
CA VAL A 355 10.70 -20.16 35.11
C VAL A 355 9.67 -19.28 35.84
N PRO A 356 9.98 -18.66 36.99
CA PRO A 356 9.00 -17.90 37.77
C PRO A 356 8.60 -16.63 37.02
N SER A 357 7.30 -16.45 36.77
CA SER A 357 6.74 -15.22 36.23
C SER A 357 6.90 -14.10 37.26
N THR A 358 7.80 -13.15 37.00
CA THR A 358 7.82 -11.87 37.71
C THR A 358 6.55 -11.11 37.34
N ALA A 359 5.68 -10.88 38.32
CA ALA A 359 4.45 -10.13 38.14
C ALA A 359 4.75 -8.72 37.58
N PHE A 360 4.35 -8.49 36.32
CA PHE A 360 4.23 -7.14 35.79
C PHE A 360 3.17 -6.38 36.61
N PRO A 361 3.39 -5.12 36.99
CA PRO A 361 2.38 -4.35 37.71
C PRO A 361 1.14 -4.19 36.84
N SER A 362 -0.01 -4.56 37.39
CA SER A 362 -1.33 -4.40 36.77
C SER A 362 -1.55 -2.94 36.36
N GLN A 363 -1.89 -2.72 35.08
CA GLN A 363 -2.39 -1.44 34.58
C GLN A 363 -3.61 -1.00 35.40
N CYS A 364 -3.65 0.28 35.79
CA CYS A 364 -4.84 0.88 36.43
C CYS A 364 -6.08 0.61 35.57
N HIS A 365 -6.96 -0.28 36.00
CA HIS A 365 -8.30 -0.38 35.46
C HIS A 365 -9.20 0.61 36.21
N HIS A 366 -9.69 1.62 35.49
CA HIS A 366 -10.76 2.55 35.89
C HIS A 366 -10.47 3.53 37.05
N GLY A 367 -9.59 4.49 36.80
CA GLY A 367 -9.66 5.78 37.51
C GLY A 367 -10.78 6.68 36.96
N SER A 368 -11.55 7.35 37.83
CA SER A 368 -12.52 8.37 37.40
C SER A 368 -11.75 9.54 36.76
N VAL A 369 -11.97 9.81 35.47
CA VAL A 369 -11.41 10.99 34.81
C VAL A 369 -12.15 12.21 35.32
N ARG A 370 -11.45 13.16 35.96
CA ARG A 370 -12.10 14.32 36.62
C ARG A 370 -11.82 15.65 35.94
N ARG A 371 -10.66 15.78 35.31
CA ARG A 371 -10.16 17.04 34.77
C ARG A 371 -9.40 16.80 33.49
N LEU A 372 -9.43 17.80 32.62
CA LEU A 372 -8.66 17.87 31.40
C LEU A 372 -7.83 19.15 31.42
N ASP A 373 -6.52 19.00 31.38
CA ASP A 373 -5.56 20.11 31.31
C ASP A 373 -5.03 20.21 29.87
N ILE A 374 -5.18 21.37 29.24
CA ILE A 374 -4.71 21.64 27.89
C ILE A 374 -3.67 22.76 27.93
N GLY A 375 -2.43 22.43 27.58
CA GLY A 375 -1.31 23.35 27.54
C GLY A 375 -0.74 23.77 28.89
N CYS A 376 -1.19 23.19 30.00
CA CYS A 376 -0.76 23.61 31.33
C CYS A 376 0.70 23.24 31.63
N ARG A 377 1.16 22.08 31.14
CA ARG A 377 2.55 21.65 31.31
C ARG A 377 3.46 22.24 30.25
N THR A 378 3.10 22.00 28.99
CA THR A 378 3.69 22.64 27.81
C THR A 378 2.57 22.92 26.82
N PRO A 379 2.64 23.99 26.00
CA PRO A 379 1.53 24.44 25.16
C PRO A 379 1.07 23.40 24.11
N ASP A 380 1.89 22.39 23.82
CA ASP A 380 1.65 21.31 22.86
C ASP A 380 1.09 20.01 23.47
N ARG A 381 0.77 20.02 24.77
CA ARG A 381 0.28 18.84 25.52
C ARG A 381 -1.16 18.99 25.98
N MET A 382 -1.87 17.86 25.98
CA MET A 382 -3.20 17.68 26.54
C MET A 382 -3.21 16.45 27.45
N GLU A 383 -3.68 16.60 28.69
CA GLU A 383 -3.54 15.60 29.75
C GLU A 383 -4.88 15.37 30.47
N PHE A 384 -5.31 14.12 30.56
CA PHE A 384 -6.47 13.74 31.37
C PHE A 384 -6.03 13.35 32.77
N ALA A 385 -6.50 14.07 33.79
CA ALA A 385 -6.23 13.73 35.18
C ALA A 385 -7.13 12.55 35.61
N THR A 386 -6.51 11.40 35.86
CA THR A 386 -7.20 10.19 36.33
C THR A 386 -6.80 9.87 37.77
N SER A 387 -7.78 9.73 38.67
CA SER A 387 -7.52 9.27 40.03
C SER A 387 -7.55 7.73 40.08
N CYS A 388 -6.40 7.07 40.18
CA CYS A 388 -6.35 5.63 40.49
C CYS A 388 -6.43 5.41 42.01
N SER A 389 -7.20 4.43 42.45
CA SER A 389 -7.24 3.96 43.84
C SER A 389 -6.76 2.50 43.91
N ASP A 390 -5.47 2.27 43.60
CA ASP A 390 -4.84 0.98 43.87
C ASP A 390 -4.02 1.09 45.16
N GLU A 391 -4.38 0.31 46.18
CA GLU A 391 -3.77 0.36 47.53
C GLU A 391 -2.30 -0.12 47.59
N ALA A 392 -1.65 -0.41 46.46
CA ALA A 392 -0.29 -0.96 46.42
C ALA A 392 0.80 0.00 45.88
N LEU A 393 0.42 1.17 45.37
CA LEU A 393 1.35 2.25 45.03
C LEU A 393 0.72 3.53 45.57
N SER A 394 1.47 4.27 46.40
CA SER A 394 1.13 5.57 46.99
C SER A 394 -0.17 6.21 46.48
N ALA A 395 -1.09 6.54 47.39
CA ALA A 395 -2.40 7.15 47.16
C ALA A 395 -2.46 8.47 46.34
N ASP A 396 -1.38 8.85 45.65
CA ASP A 396 -1.21 10.04 44.83
C ASP A 396 -0.60 9.76 43.43
N ALA A 397 -0.52 8.49 42.99
CA ALA A 397 -0.05 8.18 41.63
C ALA A 397 -1.13 8.49 40.58
N VAL A 398 -1.22 9.76 40.16
CA VAL A 398 -2.08 10.21 39.06
C VAL A 398 -1.40 9.84 37.73
N SER A 399 -2.01 8.94 36.97
CA SER A 399 -1.56 8.64 35.60
C SER A 399 -2.23 9.60 34.62
N PHE A 400 -1.44 10.17 33.71
CA PHE A 400 -1.92 11.06 32.66
C PHE A 400 -1.58 10.43 31.31
N PRO A 401 -2.56 9.92 30.54
CA PRO A 401 -2.31 9.70 29.13
C PRO A 401 -2.00 11.08 28.50
N GLU A 402 -0.74 11.27 28.10
CA GLU A 402 -0.26 12.50 27.46
C GLU A 402 -0.58 12.45 25.97
N TYR A 403 -1.37 13.42 25.51
CA TYR A 403 -1.67 13.65 24.11
C TYR A 403 -0.79 14.79 23.59
N LEU A 404 0.00 14.51 22.57
CA LEU A 404 0.79 15.49 21.83
C LEU A 404 -0.02 16.00 20.65
N CYS A 405 -0.22 17.31 20.58
CA CYS A 405 -0.96 17.97 19.51
C CYS A 405 -0.08 18.15 18.26
N HIS A 406 -0.61 17.87 17.07
CA HIS A 406 0.15 17.93 15.80
C HIS A 406 -0.41 18.92 14.79
N GLY A 407 -1.72 19.16 14.79
CA GLY A 407 -2.34 20.10 13.88
C GLY A 407 -3.82 20.28 14.16
N THR A 408 -4.36 21.44 13.79
CA THR A 408 -5.76 21.79 14.03
C THR A 408 -6.33 22.58 12.86
N TRP A 409 -7.61 22.40 12.59
CA TRP A 409 -8.36 23.18 11.62
C TRP A 409 -9.81 23.32 12.05
N VAL A 410 -10.50 24.28 11.45
CA VAL A 410 -11.94 24.49 11.66
C VAL A 410 -12.65 24.32 10.32
N GLU A 411 -13.72 23.53 10.31
CA GLU A 411 -14.55 23.28 9.13
C GLU A 411 -16.01 23.30 9.56
N ASN A 412 -16.83 24.19 8.96
CA ASN A 412 -18.25 24.36 9.28
C ASN A 412 -18.53 24.47 10.78
N ASP A 413 -17.83 25.40 11.46
CA ASP A 413 -17.92 25.65 12.91
C ASP A 413 -17.56 24.46 13.82
N THR A 414 -17.02 23.38 13.25
CA THR A 414 -16.50 22.22 13.97
C THR A 414 -14.98 22.31 13.99
N ALA A 415 -14.38 22.26 15.17
CA ALA A 415 -12.93 22.30 15.33
C ALA A 415 -12.36 20.88 15.46
N TYR A 416 -11.30 20.62 14.73
CA TYR A 416 -10.62 19.33 14.66
C TYR A 416 -9.20 19.48 15.20
N LEU A 417 -8.74 18.47 15.92
CA LEU A 417 -7.39 18.37 16.44
C LEU A 417 -6.87 16.97 16.17
N VAL A 418 -5.70 16.88 15.56
CA VAL A 418 -4.96 15.63 15.46
C VAL A 418 -3.94 15.59 16.58
N ALA A 419 -4.02 14.52 17.38
CA ALA A 419 -3.12 14.29 18.50
C ALA A 419 -2.62 12.84 18.51
N SER A 420 -1.47 12.59 19.12
CA SER A 420 -0.96 11.24 19.33
C SER A 420 -0.54 10.99 20.77
N THR A 421 -0.56 9.73 21.15
CA THR A 421 0.00 9.18 22.39
C THR A 421 1.05 8.12 22.02
N ASP A 422 1.69 7.53 23.03
CA ASP A 422 2.50 6.32 22.87
C ASP A 422 1.69 5.14 22.28
N VAL A 423 0.41 5.07 22.60
CA VAL A 423 -0.50 4.00 22.19
C VAL A 423 -1.30 4.29 20.92
N GLY A 424 -1.24 5.47 20.31
CA GLY A 424 -2.07 5.69 19.12
C GLY A 424 -2.12 7.11 18.60
N ARG A 425 -2.90 7.28 17.53
CA ARG A 425 -3.21 8.59 16.94
C ARG A 425 -4.72 8.78 16.93
N TYR A 426 -5.14 9.99 17.23
CA TYR A 426 -6.52 10.31 17.49
C TYR A 426 -6.90 11.57 16.72
N CYS A 427 -8.14 11.58 16.24
CA CYS A 427 -8.79 12.82 15.89
C CYS A 427 -9.75 13.21 17.01
N LEU A 428 -9.53 14.38 17.58
CA LEU A 428 -10.37 14.97 18.61
C LEU A 428 -11.25 16.04 17.94
N VAL A 429 -12.56 15.90 18.10
CA VAL A 429 -13.56 16.81 17.53
C VAL A 429 -14.17 17.63 18.65
N TYR A 430 -14.07 18.95 18.54
CA TYR A 430 -14.63 19.90 19.48
C TYR A 430 -15.95 20.45 18.95
N SER A 431 -17.01 20.32 19.73
CA SER A 431 -18.32 20.91 19.43
C SER A 431 -18.83 21.70 20.63
N ALA A 432 -19.33 22.91 20.38
CA ALA A 432 -19.96 23.72 21.41
C ALA A 432 -21.48 23.43 21.41
N SER A 433 -21.99 22.83 22.47
CA SER A 433 -23.43 22.65 22.68
C SER A 433 -23.98 23.81 23.49
N ALA A 434 -24.89 24.60 22.89
CA ALA A 434 -25.72 25.53 23.64
C ALA A 434 -26.79 24.72 24.40
N ALA A 435 -26.48 24.30 25.64
CA ALA A 435 -27.47 23.64 26.47
C ALA A 435 -28.60 24.64 26.82
N THR A 436 -29.82 24.12 26.96
CA THR A 436 -31.08 24.84 27.29
C THR A 436 -31.05 25.66 28.60
N THR A 437 -29.91 25.68 29.30
CA THR A 437 -29.65 26.41 30.55
C THR A 437 -28.83 27.70 30.35
N GLY A 438 -28.47 28.08 29.12
CA GLY A 438 -27.78 29.34 28.83
C GLY A 438 -26.26 29.32 29.04
N SER A 439 -25.66 28.14 29.28
CA SER A 439 -24.21 27.94 29.30
C SER A 439 -23.74 27.16 28.06
N ARG A 440 -22.64 27.60 27.43
CA ARG A 440 -22.01 26.91 26.29
C ARG A 440 -21.11 25.80 26.82
N GLU A 441 -21.53 24.55 26.75
CA GLU A 441 -20.66 23.42 27.12
C GLU A 441 -19.76 23.03 25.94
N LEU A 442 -18.50 22.69 26.21
CA LEU A 442 -17.55 22.21 25.20
C LEU A 442 -17.50 20.68 25.25
N SER A 443 -17.97 20.03 24.19
CA SER A 443 -17.87 18.59 24.02
C SER A 443 -16.61 18.25 23.23
N VAL A 444 -15.84 17.27 23.72
CA VAL A 444 -14.67 16.70 23.04
C VAL A 444 -14.96 15.24 22.76
N THR A 445 -14.91 14.86 21.48
CA THR A 445 -15.13 13.49 21.04
C THR A 445 -13.87 12.91 20.44
N GLY A 446 -13.41 11.79 20.98
CA GLY A 446 -12.29 11.03 20.46
C GLY A 446 -12.74 10.05 19.37
N HIS A 447 -12.03 10.06 18.26
CA HIS A 447 -12.17 9.09 17.19
C HIS A 447 -10.84 8.43 16.88
N LEU A 448 -10.87 7.10 16.90
CA LEU A 448 -9.82 6.26 16.35
C LEU A 448 -9.94 6.29 14.82
N ALA A 449 -8.81 6.23 14.12
CA ALA A 449 -8.74 6.01 12.68
C ALA A 449 -9.12 7.15 11.72
N SER A 450 -9.96 8.13 12.10
CA SER A 450 -10.36 9.21 11.18
C SER A 450 -10.89 10.46 11.88
N CYS A 451 -11.00 11.56 11.11
CA CYS A 451 -11.70 12.77 11.52
C CYS A 451 -13.12 12.80 10.91
N PRO A 452 -14.16 12.47 11.68
CA PRO A 452 -15.50 12.34 11.12
C PRO A 452 -16.19 13.69 10.88
N ARG A 453 -17.01 13.74 9.83
CA ARG A 453 -17.96 14.84 9.58
C ARG A 453 -19.35 14.37 9.97
N ALA A 454 -20.25 15.30 10.32
CA ALA A 454 -21.63 14.97 10.69
C ALA A 454 -22.39 14.16 9.62
N SER A 455 -22.01 14.27 8.35
CA SER A 455 -22.57 13.49 7.24
C SER A 455 -22.18 12.01 7.24
N HIS A 456 -21.17 11.62 8.03
CA HIS A 456 -20.66 10.26 8.09
C HIS A 456 -20.78 9.70 9.51
N ARG A 457 -21.41 8.52 9.63
CA ARG A 457 -21.51 7.83 10.91
C ARG A 457 -20.22 7.05 11.17
N TYR A 458 -19.47 7.46 12.19
CA TYR A 458 -18.30 6.75 12.66
C TYR A 458 -18.49 6.30 14.11
N PRO A 459 -17.94 5.14 14.51
CA PRO A 459 -17.91 4.76 15.90
C PRO A 459 -17.12 5.80 16.70
N VAL A 460 -17.75 6.35 17.74
CA VAL A 460 -17.11 7.21 18.73
C VAL A 460 -16.30 6.31 19.66
N SER A 461 -15.03 6.62 19.95
CA SER A 461 -14.28 5.86 20.96
C SER A 461 -14.62 6.34 22.37
N TRP A 462 -14.77 7.66 22.55
CA TRP A 462 -15.21 8.28 23.80
C TRP A 462 -15.70 9.70 23.54
N GLN A 463 -16.53 10.24 24.43
CA GLN A 463 -16.96 11.64 24.43
C GLN A 463 -16.93 12.20 25.85
N VAL A 464 -16.50 13.45 25.99
CA VAL A 464 -16.43 14.16 27.27
C VAL A 464 -17.03 15.54 27.12
N ASN A 465 -17.92 15.92 28.03
CA ASN A 465 -18.44 17.29 28.12
C ASN A 465 -17.66 18.04 29.20
N LEU A 466 -17.26 19.27 28.89
CA LEU A 466 -16.41 20.12 29.72
C LEU A 466 -17.16 21.38 30.17
N THR A 467 -16.65 22.00 31.23
CA THR A 467 -17.08 23.33 31.66
C THR A 467 -16.97 24.37 30.54
N SER A 468 -17.86 25.36 30.58
CA SER A 468 -17.99 26.38 29.52
C SER A 468 -16.75 27.24 29.29
N TYR A 469 -15.95 27.43 30.33
CA TYR A 469 -14.67 28.12 30.26
C TYR A 469 -13.64 27.31 31.04
N GLY A 470 -12.43 27.22 30.48
CA GLY A 470 -11.29 26.67 31.18
C GLY A 470 -10.71 27.74 32.11
N GLU A 471 -10.30 27.33 33.30
CA GLU A 471 -9.47 28.16 34.16
C GLU A 471 -8.09 28.32 33.53
N HIS A 472 -7.41 29.42 33.82
CA HIS A 472 -6.02 29.56 33.40
C HIS A 472 -5.15 28.49 34.08
N CYS A 473 -4.32 27.85 33.27
CA CYS A 473 -3.06 27.29 33.73
C CYS A 473 -2.16 28.46 34.18
#